data_AF-A0A537T972-F1
#
_entry.id   AF-A0A537T972-F1
#
_cell.length_a   1.000
_cell.length_b   1.000
_cell.length_c   1.000
_cell.angle_alpha   90.00
_cell.angle_beta   90.00
_cell.angle_gamma   90.00
#
_symmetry.space_group_name_H-M   'P 1'
#
loop_
_entity.id
_entity.type
_entity.pdbx_description
1 polymer ?
#
loop_
_entity_poly.entity_id
_entity_poly.type
_entity_poly.pdbx_seq_one_letter_code
_entity_poly.pdbx_strand_id
1 'polypeptide(L)'
;LGEELPDHVRPSVPRALRVSAIWLVLWLVPVSALLIAFGEANVFSQIALFFSKMAMVTFGGAYAVLAYVAQQAVEHYHWLGPREMLDGLGMAETTPGPLIMVLQFVGFMAAYRDPGTLSPMVAGTLGGLLATWVT
;
A
#
# COMPACT_ATOMS: atom_id res chain seq x y z
N LEU A 1 19.75 -12.11 -41.83
CA LEU A 1 18.84 -12.78 -40.87
C LEU A 1 18.69 -11.84 -39.67
N GLY A 2 17.52 -11.21 -39.50
CA GLY A 2 17.10 -10.71 -38.17
C GLY A 2 17.05 -9.20 -37.88
N GLU A 3 16.71 -8.32 -38.83
CA GLU A 3 16.54 -6.87 -38.54
C GLU A 3 15.10 -6.41 -38.28
N GLU A 4 14.09 -7.30 -38.31
CA GLU A 4 12.73 -6.91 -37.94
C GLU A 4 12.47 -7.16 -36.46
N LEU A 5 12.36 -6.08 -35.68
CA LEU A 5 11.86 -6.14 -34.30
C LEU A 5 10.47 -6.80 -34.32
N PRO A 6 10.24 -7.86 -33.52
CA PRO A 6 8.94 -8.53 -33.42
C PRO A 6 7.83 -7.52 -33.08
N ASP A 7 6.63 -7.71 -33.63
CA ASP A 7 5.52 -6.75 -33.47
C ASP A 7 5.15 -6.46 -32.00
N HIS A 8 5.39 -7.41 -31.09
CA HIS A 8 5.13 -7.21 -29.66
C HIS A 8 6.12 -6.27 -28.96
N VAL A 9 7.28 -6.00 -29.58
CA VAL A 9 8.36 -5.12 -29.10
C VAL A 9 8.21 -3.70 -29.65
N ARG A 10 7.38 -3.49 -30.67
CA ARG A 10 7.18 -2.17 -31.28
C ARG A 10 6.40 -1.25 -30.32
N PRO A 11 6.98 -0.11 -29.89
CA PRO A 11 6.30 0.81 -29.01
C PRO A 11 5.10 1.44 -29.75
N SER A 12 3.92 1.36 -29.15
CA SER A 12 2.70 1.97 -29.69
C SER A 12 2.02 2.81 -28.63
N VAL A 13 1.95 4.13 -28.85
CA VAL A 13 1.32 5.08 -27.92
C VAL A 13 -0.13 4.68 -27.58
N PRO A 14 -0.99 4.25 -28.52
CA PRO A 14 -2.34 3.82 -28.20
C PRO A 14 -2.39 2.58 -27.28
N ARG A 15 -1.43 1.65 -27.45
CA ARG A 15 -1.32 0.47 -26.59
C ARG A 15 -0.83 0.85 -25.20
N ALA A 16 0.18 1.72 -25.12
CA ALA A 16 0.69 2.23 -23.85
C ALA A 16 -0.43 2.92 -23.05
N LEU A 17 -1.16 3.85 -23.67
CA LEU A 17 -2.29 4.54 -23.04
C LEU A 17 -3.38 3.57 -22.58
N ARG A 18 -3.75 2.60 -23.43
CA ARG A 18 -4.75 1.58 -23.06
C ARG A 18 -4.29 0.73 -21.88
N VAL A 19 -3.05 0.27 -21.88
CA VAL A 19 -2.49 -0.54 -20.79
C VAL A 19 -2.42 0.28 -19.50
N SER A 20 -1.91 1.51 -19.55
CA SER A 20 -1.87 2.41 -18.40
C SER A 20 -3.27 2.70 -17.84
N ALA A 21 -4.27 2.92 -18.70
CA ALA A 21 -5.65 3.14 -18.28
C ALA A 21 -6.24 1.91 -17.58
N ILE A 22 -6.00 0.71 -18.12
CA ILE A 22 -6.47 -0.55 -17.50
C ILE A 22 -5.87 -0.71 -16.11
N TRP A 23 -4.54 -0.55 -15.97
CA TRP A 23 -3.86 -0.67 -14.68
C TRP A 23 -4.32 0.40 -13.68
N LEU A 24 -4.50 1.63 -14.14
CA LEU A 24 -4.99 2.72 -13.30
C LEU A 24 -6.40 2.42 -12.77
N VAL A 25 -7.30 1.91 -13.63
CA VAL A 25 -8.65 1.52 -13.21
C VAL A 25 -8.60 0.35 -12.22
N LEU A 26 -7.81 -0.69 -12.51
CA LEU A 26 -7.67 -1.84 -11.62
C LEU A 26 -7.17 -1.44 -10.22
N TRP A 27 -6.26 -0.47 -10.16
CA TRP A 27 -5.72 0.04 -8.90
C TRP A 27 -6.71 0.97 -8.16
N LEU A 28 -7.39 1.89 -8.88
CA LEU A 28 -8.31 2.87 -8.28
C LEU A 28 -9.64 2.28 -7.83
N VAL A 29 -10.14 1.23 -8.47
CA VAL A 29 -11.46 0.66 -8.18
C VAL A 29 -11.59 0.19 -6.72
N PRO A 30 -10.67 -0.62 -6.16
CA PRO A 30 -10.73 -1.02 -4.75
C PRO A 30 -10.69 0.17 -3.78
N VAL A 31 -9.83 1.16 -4.04
CA VAL A 31 -9.71 2.37 -3.20
C VAL A 31 -11.03 3.15 -3.19
N SER A 32 -11.59 3.40 -4.38
CA SER A 32 -12.85 4.14 -4.54
C SER A 32 -14.03 3.37 -3.93
N ALA A 33 -14.06 2.05 -4.09
CA ALA A 33 -15.11 1.19 -3.52
C ALA A 33 -15.11 1.22 -1.99
N LEU A 34 -13.93 1.15 -1.35
CA LEU A 34 -13.81 1.25 0.10
C LEU A 34 -14.31 2.60 0.61
N LEU A 35 -13.92 3.69 -0.06
CA LEU A 35 -14.34 5.05 0.31
C LEU A 35 -15.84 5.24 0.22
N ILE A 36 -16.46 4.77 -0.87
CA ILE A 36 -17.90 4.89 -1.09
C ILE A 36 -18.69 4.01 -0.10
N ALA A 37 -18.20 2.80 0.19
CA ALA A 37 -18.91 1.84 1.02
C ALA A 37 -18.78 2.13 2.54
N PHE A 38 -17.60 2.54 3.00
CA PHE A 38 -17.28 2.65 4.44
C PHE A 38 -17.01 4.08 4.92
N GLY A 39 -16.84 5.05 4.01
CA GLY A 39 -16.51 6.43 4.33
C GLY A 39 -15.04 6.64 4.73
N GLU A 40 -14.61 7.90 4.80
CA GLU A 40 -13.21 8.28 5.06
C GLU A 40 -12.73 7.95 6.48
N ALA A 41 -13.64 7.92 7.45
CA ALA A 41 -13.31 7.63 8.84
C ALA A 41 -12.95 6.16 9.09
N ASN A 42 -13.35 5.25 8.20
CA ASN A 42 -13.07 3.81 8.37
C ASN A 42 -11.59 3.49 8.16
N VAL A 43 -11.03 2.60 8.99
CA VAL A 43 -9.62 2.23 8.92
C VAL A 43 -9.18 1.70 7.55
N PHE A 44 -10.01 0.92 6.85
CA PHE A 44 -9.67 0.40 5.52
C PHE A 44 -9.59 1.52 4.49
N SER A 45 -10.50 2.50 4.58
CA SER A 45 -10.44 3.70 3.74
C SER A 45 -9.20 4.55 4.03
N GLN A 46 -8.86 4.72 5.31
CA GLN A 46 -7.66 5.46 5.70
C GLN A 46 -6.38 4.75 5.22
N ILE A 47 -6.28 3.42 5.37
CA ILE A 47 -5.17 2.62 4.82
C ILE A 47 -5.11 2.81 3.30
N ALA A 48 -6.22 2.61 2.59
CA ALA A 48 -6.28 2.73 1.14
C ALA A 48 -5.81 4.12 0.68
N LEU A 49 -6.34 5.20 1.28
CA LEU A 49 -5.97 6.58 0.92
C LEU A 49 -4.52 6.90 1.27
N PHE A 50 -4.08 6.57 2.48
CA PHE A 50 -2.75 6.91 2.97
C PHE A 50 -1.66 6.24 2.13
N PHE A 51 -1.74 4.92 1.96
CA PHE A 51 -0.74 4.17 1.21
C PHE A 51 -0.81 4.47 -0.29
N SER A 52 -2.00 4.71 -0.85
CA SER A 52 -2.15 5.17 -2.24
C SER A 52 -1.48 6.53 -2.46
N LYS A 53 -1.71 7.50 -1.56
CA LYS A 53 -1.09 8.82 -1.64
C LYS A 53 0.42 8.69 -1.53
N MET A 54 0.91 7.93 -0.56
CA MET A 54 2.32 7.68 -0.35
C MET A 54 2.99 7.10 -1.61
N ALA A 55 2.40 6.07 -2.23
CA ALA A 55 2.93 5.46 -3.44
C ALA A 55 3.11 6.46 -4.59
N MET A 56 2.22 7.45 -4.67
CA MET A 56 2.24 8.49 -5.70
C MET A 56 3.21 9.65 -5.40
N VAL A 57 3.46 9.96 -4.12
CA VAL A 57 4.19 11.18 -3.71
C VAL A 57 5.58 10.92 -3.14
N THR A 58 5.97 9.67 -2.92
CA THR A 58 7.25 9.38 -2.28
C THR A 58 8.39 9.30 -3.29
N PHE A 59 9.36 10.19 -3.12
CA PHE A 59 10.64 10.20 -3.81
C PHE A 59 11.77 10.08 -2.78
N GLY A 60 12.89 9.46 -3.14
CA GLY A 60 14.06 9.34 -2.24
C GLY A 60 14.31 7.95 -1.65
N GLY A 61 13.69 6.90 -2.21
CA GLY A 61 13.97 5.52 -1.85
C GLY A 61 13.27 5.04 -0.57
N ALA A 62 13.48 3.78 -0.21
CA ALA A 62 12.69 3.09 0.80
C ALA A 62 12.80 3.70 2.21
N TYR A 63 13.95 4.26 2.59
CA TYR A 63 14.10 4.90 3.91
C TYR A 63 13.31 6.20 4.04
N ALA A 64 13.14 6.97 2.96
CA ALA A 64 12.29 8.16 2.96
C ALA A 64 10.82 7.79 3.17
N VAL A 65 10.36 6.73 2.49
CA VAL A 65 9.03 6.12 2.67
C VAL A 65 8.83 5.73 4.13
N LEU A 66 9.77 4.99 4.71
CA LEU A 66 9.65 4.52 6.09
C LEU A 66 9.58 5.64 7.11
N ALA A 67 10.42 6.68 6.98
CA ALA A 67 10.37 7.82 7.88
C ALA A 67 9.00 8.50 7.85
N TYR A 68 8.44 8.67 6.64
CA TYR A 68 7.11 9.23 6.45
C TYR A 68 6.02 8.34 7.06
N VAL A 69 6.06 7.02 6.84
CA VAL A 69 5.10 6.07 7.42
C VAL A 69 5.19 6.03 8.93
N ALA A 70 6.39 5.96 9.50
CA ALA A 70 6.59 5.96 10.94
C ALA A 70 5.92 7.19 11.57
N GLN A 71 6.17 8.37 11.00
CA GLN A 71 5.58 9.60 11.50
C GLN A 71 4.05 9.58 11.40
N GLN A 72 3.50 9.27 10.22
CA GLN A 72 2.06 9.34 10.02
C GLN A 72 1.31 8.26 10.80
N ALA A 73 1.80 7.03 10.82
CA ALA A 73 1.16 5.92 11.49
C ALA A 73 1.19 6.05 13.02
N VAL A 74 2.21 6.70 13.59
CA VAL A 74 2.35 6.90 15.04
C VAL A 74 1.70 8.21 15.50
N GLU A 75 2.00 9.32 14.84
CA GLU A 75 1.63 10.66 15.31
C GLU A 75 0.27 11.13 14.80
N HIS A 76 -0.11 10.77 13.57
CA HIS A 76 -1.34 11.27 12.95
C HIS A 76 -2.50 10.29 13.07
N TYR A 77 -2.29 9.04 12.66
CA TYR A 77 -3.31 8.00 12.66
C TYR A 77 -3.36 7.19 13.95
N HIS A 78 -2.29 7.23 14.75
CA HIS A 78 -2.16 6.45 15.99
C HIS A 78 -2.39 4.94 15.83
N TRP A 79 -2.13 4.41 14.63
CA TRP A 79 -2.21 2.98 14.34
C TRP A 79 -1.18 2.17 15.11
N LEU A 80 -0.01 2.76 15.42
CA LEU A 80 1.08 2.14 16.16
C LEU A 80 1.64 3.07 17.23
N GLY A 81 2.21 2.51 18.28
CA GLY A 81 3.14 3.22 19.15
C GLY A 81 4.56 3.28 18.56
N PRO A 82 5.43 4.19 19.02
CA PRO A 82 6.80 4.33 18.51
C PRO A 82 7.62 3.03 18.61
N ARG A 83 7.45 2.26 19.69
CA ARG A 83 8.17 0.99 19.90
C ARG A 83 7.70 -0.09 18.94
N GLU A 84 6.40 -0.16 18.67
CA GLU A 84 5.84 -1.15 17.74
C GLU A 84 6.29 -0.89 16.30
N MET A 85 6.50 0.38 15.93
CA MET A 85 7.11 0.71 14.65
C MET A 85 8.55 0.18 14.54
N LEU A 86 9.32 0.25 15.62
CA LEU A 86 10.66 -0.35 15.69
C LEU A 86 10.61 -1.87 15.66
N ASP A 87 9.62 -2.49 16.29
CA ASP A 87 9.41 -3.94 16.24
C ASP A 87 9.10 -4.40 14.80
N GLY A 88 8.23 -3.66 14.09
CA GLY A 88 7.92 -3.91 12.68
C GLY A 88 9.15 -3.76 11.76
N LEU A 89 9.98 -2.74 12.01
CA LEU A 89 11.25 -2.56 11.31
C LEU A 89 12.23 -3.71 11.62
N GLY A 90 12.40 -4.06 12.90
CA GLY A 90 13.27 -5.17 13.32
C GLY A 90 12.84 -6.50 12.70
N MET A 91 11.54 -6.78 12.68
CA MET A 91 10.99 -7.96 11.99
C MET A 91 11.33 -7.95 10.49
N ALA A 92 11.20 -6.80 9.82
CA ALA A 92 11.50 -6.71 8.39
C ALA A 92 12.99 -6.86 8.07
N GLU A 93 13.88 -6.35 8.91
CA GLU A 93 15.34 -6.48 8.73
C GLU A 93 15.87 -7.87 9.10
N THR A 94 15.18 -8.60 9.98
CA THR A 94 15.54 -9.99 10.34
C THR A 94 15.17 -11.01 9.28
N THR A 95 14.28 -10.66 8.36
CA THR A 95 13.91 -11.50 7.22
C THR A 95 14.65 -11.00 5.98
N PRO A 96 15.26 -11.88 5.16
CA PRO A 96 15.82 -11.48 3.88
C PRO A 96 14.65 -11.13 2.96
N GLY A 97 14.14 -9.91 3.06
CA GLY A 97 12.92 -9.49 2.39
C GLY A 97 12.87 -8.01 2.09
N PRO A 98 11.88 -7.59 1.29
CA PRO A 98 11.75 -6.21 0.89
C PRO A 98 11.22 -5.36 2.04
N LEU A 99 11.66 -4.11 2.11
CA LEU A 99 11.17 -3.06 3.02
C LEU A 99 9.63 -2.88 3.02
N ILE A 100 8.95 -3.43 2.01
CA ILE A 100 7.49 -3.54 1.92
C ILE A 100 6.83 -4.25 3.11
N MET A 101 7.53 -5.18 3.79
CA MET A 101 6.94 -5.91 4.93
C MET A 101 6.60 -4.99 6.10
N VAL A 102 7.35 -3.91 6.30
CA VAL A 102 7.02 -2.91 7.32
C VAL A 102 5.69 -2.23 6.98
N LEU A 103 5.44 -1.93 5.71
CA LEU A 103 4.19 -1.29 5.27
C LEU A 103 3.00 -2.22 5.48
N GLN A 104 3.18 -3.51 5.17
CA GLN A 104 2.18 -4.54 5.44
C GLN A 104 1.90 -4.68 6.94
N PHE A 105 2.94 -4.66 7.78
CA PHE A 105 2.77 -4.70 9.23
C PHE A 105 2.00 -3.48 9.75
N VAL A 106 2.29 -2.28 9.21
CA VAL A 106 1.57 -1.06 9.58
C VAL A 106 0.09 -1.15 9.21
N GLY A 107 -0.22 -1.58 7.98
CA GLY A 107 -1.61 -1.82 7.54
C GLY A 107 -2.32 -2.89 8.37
N PHE A 108 -1.60 -3.94 8.78
CA PHE A 108 -2.11 -4.96 9.68
C PHE A 108 -2.48 -4.37 11.04
N MET A 109 -1.56 -3.64 11.67
CA MET A 109 -1.77 -3.09 13.02
C MET A 109 -2.89 -2.05 13.06
N ALA A 110 -3.02 -1.25 11.99
CA ALA A 110 -4.13 -0.33 11.82
C ALA A 110 -5.48 -1.05 11.91
N ALA A 111 -5.72 -2.03 11.03
CA ALA A 111 -7.00 -2.74 10.98
C ALA A 111 -7.20 -3.74 12.13
N TYR A 112 -6.12 -4.28 12.70
CA TYR A 112 -6.19 -5.14 13.89
C TYR A 112 -6.73 -4.38 15.11
N ARG A 113 -6.39 -3.09 15.24
CA ARG A 113 -6.82 -2.23 16.36
C ARG A 113 -8.19 -1.61 16.17
N ASP A 114 -8.59 -1.39 14.93
CA ASP A 114 -9.94 -0.94 14.57
C ASP A 114 -10.64 -1.96 13.66
N PRO A 115 -11.00 -3.15 14.17
CA PRO A 115 -11.53 -4.22 13.33
C PRO A 115 -12.99 -4.02 12.92
N GLY A 116 -13.67 -3.00 13.45
CA GLY A 116 -15.11 -2.79 13.27
C GLY A 116 -15.91 -4.02 13.72
N THR A 117 -16.58 -4.67 12.78
CA THR A 117 -17.40 -5.88 13.02
C THR A 117 -16.65 -7.19 12.78
N LEU A 118 -15.42 -7.13 12.25
CA LEU A 118 -14.62 -8.31 11.95
C LEU A 118 -13.86 -8.78 13.21
N SER A 119 -13.32 -9.98 13.17
CA SER A 119 -12.34 -10.38 14.19
C SER A 119 -11.02 -9.62 13.97
N PRO A 120 -10.28 -9.26 15.03
CA PRO A 120 -9.02 -8.52 14.91
C PRO A 120 -8.02 -9.13 13.93
N MET A 121 -7.90 -10.45 13.94
CA MET A 121 -6.95 -11.17 13.08
C MET A 121 -7.34 -11.09 11.59
N VAL A 122 -8.64 -11.22 11.29
CA VAL A 122 -9.15 -11.10 9.92
C VAL A 122 -9.02 -9.66 9.43
N ALA A 123 -9.42 -8.69 10.25
CA ALA A 123 -9.28 -7.27 9.92
C ALA A 123 -7.81 -6.91 9.67
N GLY A 124 -6.91 -7.30 10.56
CA GLY A 124 -5.47 -7.08 10.40
C GLY A 124 -4.93 -7.72 9.10
N THR A 125 -5.30 -8.96 8.81
CA THR A 125 -4.84 -9.62 7.58
C THR A 125 -5.33 -8.88 6.33
N LEU A 126 -6.59 -8.44 6.31
CA LEU A 126 -7.14 -7.64 5.22
C LEU A 126 -6.46 -6.26 5.12
N GLY A 127 -6.18 -5.61 6.25
CA GLY A 127 -5.48 -4.32 6.29
C GLY A 127 -4.05 -4.42 5.77
N GLY A 128 -3.33 -5.48 6.14
CA GLY A 128 -1.99 -5.76 5.61
C GLY A 128 -2.02 -6.02 4.10
N LEU A 129 -2.92 -6.89 3.62
CA LEU A 129 -3.09 -7.16 2.19
C LEU A 129 -3.46 -5.91 1.40
N LEU A 130 -4.32 -5.06 1.97
CA LEU A 130 -4.71 -3.80 1.37
C LEU A 130 -3.51 -2.86 1.23
N ALA A 131 -2.68 -2.73 2.27
CA ALA A 131 -1.44 -1.94 2.19
C ALA A 131 -0.53 -2.48 1.08
N THR A 132 -0.32 -3.79 0.99
CA THR A 132 0.47 -4.40 -0.11
C THR A 132 -0.16 -4.18 -1.49
N TRP A 133 -1.48 -4.10 -1.60
CA TRP A 133 -2.16 -3.87 -2.87
C TRP A 133 -1.97 -2.45 -3.40
N VAL A 134 -2.04 -1.45 -2.53
CA VAL A 134 -2.03 -0.03 -2.94
C VAL A 134 -0.63 0.59 -2.97
N THR A 135 0.41 -0.12 -2.52
CA THR A 135 1.80 0.37 -2.49
C THR A 135 2.71 -0.42 -3.41
#